data_AF-A0A4Q2ZBK5-F1
#
_entry.id   AF-A0A4Q2ZBK5-F1
#
_cell.length_a   1.000
_cell.length_b   1.000
_cell.length_c   1.000
_cell.angle_alpha   90.00
_cell.angle_beta   90.00
_cell.angle_gamma   90.00
#
_symmetry.space_group_name_H-M   'P 1'
#
loop_
_entity.id
_entity.type
_entity.pdbx_description
1 polymer ?
#
loop_
_entity_poly.entity_id
_entity_poly.type
_entity_poly.pdbx_seq_one_letter_code
_entity_poly.pdbx_strand_id
1 'polypeptide(L)' 'MSDESQRGQSRARHVAIIMDGNGRWAKMRHLPRVIGHQRGVEAVRKLVRS' A
#
# COMPACT_ATOMS: atom_id res chain seq x y z
N MET A 1 8.01 15.80 37.11
CA MET A 1 7.63 14.75 36.15
C MET A 1 6.68 15.38 35.16
N SER A 2 7.21 16.04 34.13
CA SER A 2 6.42 16.93 33.28
C SER A 2 7.26 17.29 32.07
N ASP A 3 7.26 16.42 31.06
CA ASP A 3 7.24 16.82 29.64
C ASP A 3 7.10 15.57 28.75
N GLU A 4 5.88 15.02 28.67
CA GLU A 4 5.49 14.16 27.54
C GLU A 4 4.38 14.87 26.76
N SER A 5 4.59 16.17 26.50
CA SER A 5 3.74 16.92 25.58
C SER A 5 4.04 16.43 24.16
N GLN A 6 3.20 15.50 23.71
CA GLN A 6 2.87 15.20 22.32
C GLN A 6 4.03 15.42 21.33
N ARG A 7 4.78 14.35 21.03
CA ARG A 7 5.48 14.27 19.74
C ARG A 7 4.43 14.47 18.66
N GLY A 8 4.33 15.69 18.13
CA GLY A 8 3.44 16.01 17.02
C GLY A 8 3.71 14.98 15.94
N GLN A 9 2.68 14.23 15.54
CA GLN A 9 2.83 13.23 14.50
C GLN A 9 3.21 13.98 13.22
N SER A 10 4.51 14.06 12.95
CA SER A 10 5.03 14.60 11.70
C SER A 10 4.59 13.67 10.59
N ARG A 11 3.47 14.01 9.95
CA ARG A 11 2.95 13.25 8.82
C ARG A 11 3.85 13.48 7.62
N ALA A 12 4.18 12.42 6.90
CA ALA A 12 4.94 12.53 5.67
C ALA A 12 4.21 13.45 4.68
N ARG A 13 4.88 14.52 4.23
CA ARG A 13 4.34 15.45 3.23
C ARG A 13 4.25 14.84 1.84
N HIS A 14 5.06 13.82 1.57
CA HIS A 14 5.10 13.10 0.30
C HIS A 14 5.50 11.64 0.56
N VAL A 15 4.82 10.72 -0.10
CA VAL A 15 5.06 9.28 0.01
C VAL A 15 5.10 8.69 -1.39
N ALA A 16 6.13 7.89 -1.68
CA ALA A 16 6.24 7.09 -2.89
C ALA A 16 6.23 5.61 -2.52
N ILE A 17 5.51 4.80 -3.28
CA ILE A 17 5.34 3.37 -3.03
C ILE A 17 5.62 2.61 -4.32
N ILE A 18 6.48 1.58 -4.24
CA ILE A 18 6.66 0.60 -5.30
C ILE A 18 5.77 -0.60 -4.99
N MET A 19 4.75 -0.83 -5.81
CA MET A 19 3.92 -2.02 -5.67
C MET A 19 4.59 -3.24 -6.31
N ASP A 20 5.07 -4.15 -5.48
CA ASP A 20 5.55 -5.48 -5.89
C ASP A 20 4.57 -6.59 -5.42
N GLY A 21 4.71 -7.79 -5.98
CA GLY A 21 4.07 -9.00 -5.47
C GLY A 21 2.78 -9.40 -6.18
N ASN A 22 2.22 -8.55 -7.04
CA ASN A 22 0.98 -8.83 -7.78
C ASN A 22 1.02 -10.15 -8.57
N GLY A 23 2.14 -10.43 -9.25
CA GLY A 23 2.33 -11.70 -9.96
C GLY A 23 2.46 -12.91 -9.03
N ARG A 24 3.12 -12.76 -7.87
CA ARG A 24 3.24 -13.82 -6.86
C ARG A 24 1.87 -14.11 -6.21
N TRP A 25 1.11 -13.07 -5.91
CA TRP A 25 -0.25 -13.17 -5.40
C TRP A 25 -1.18 -13.96 -6.33
N ALA A 26 -1.09 -13.71 -7.65
CA ALA A 26 -1.85 -14.45 -8.65
C ALA A 26 -1.40 -15.92 -8.72
N LYS A 27 -0.08 -16.17 -8.73
CA LYS A 27 0.49 -17.53 -8.75
C LYS A 27 0.03 -18.38 -7.56
N MET A 28 0.04 -17.82 -6.35
CA MET A 28 -0.41 -18.53 -5.13
C MET A 28 -1.89 -18.91 -5.17
N ARG A 29 -2.68 -18.28 -6.05
CA ARG A 29 -4.11 -18.53 -6.22
C ARG A 29 -4.44 -19.32 -7.48
N HIS A 30 -3.42 -19.84 -8.18
CA HIS A 30 -3.59 -20.54 -9.45
C HIS A 30 -4.30 -19.66 -10.51
N LEU A 31 -4.05 -18.35 -10.48
CA LEU A 31 -4.63 -17.37 -11.40
C LEU A 31 -3.60 -16.87 -12.42
N PRO A 32 -4.02 -16.46 -13.63
CA PRO A 32 -3.16 -15.77 -14.58
C PRO A 32 -2.56 -14.46 -14.01
N ARG A 33 -1.32 -14.12 -14.39
CA ARG A 33 -0.62 -12.91 -13.90
C ARG A 33 -1.40 -11.61 -14.12
N VAL A 34 -2.15 -11.50 -15.23
CA VAL A 34 -2.97 -10.34 -15.56
C VAL A 34 -4.01 -10.04 -14.48
N ILE A 35 -4.56 -11.06 -13.82
CA ILE A 35 -5.49 -10.88 -12.69
C ILE A 35 -4.78 -10.24 -11.50
N GLY A 36 -3.53 -10.61 -11.24
CA GLY A 36 -2.70 -9.94 -10.24
C GLY A 36 -2.49 -8.46 -10.54
N HIS A 37 -2.24 -8.10 -11.81
CA HIS A 37 -2.11 -6.69 -12.21
C HIS A 37 -3.40 -5.90 -12.00
N GLN A 38 -4.56 -6.45 -12.39
CA GLN A 38 -5.87 -5.83 -12.15
C GLN A 38 -6.11 -5.58 -10.66
N ARG A 39 -5.81 -6.58 -9.82
CA ARG A 39 -5.89 -6.45 -8.35
C ARG A 39 -4.95 -5.39 -7.79
N GLY A 40 -3.73 -5.30 -8.32
CA GLY A 40 -2.80 -4.23 -7.97
C GLY A 40 -3.38 -2.84 -8.25
N VAL A 41 -3.99 -2.65 -9.42
CA VAL A 41 -4.63 -1.37 -9.79
C VAL A 41 -5.79 -1.04 -8.85
N GLU A 42 -6.65 -2.01 -8.51
CA GLU A 42 -7.72 -1.83 -7.52
C GLU A 42 -7.18 -1.41 -6.15
N ALA A 43 -6.09 -2.03 -5.70
CA ALA A 43 -5.45 -1.72 -4.42
C ALA A 43 -4.92 -0.28 -4.36
N VAL A 44 -4.22 0.21 -5.41
CA VAL A 44 -3.77 1.62 -5.48
C VAL A 44 -4.95 2.56 -5.42
N ARG A 45 -5.98 2.28 -6.22
CA ARG A 45 -7.17 3.13 -6.28
C ARG A 45 -7.86 3.24 -4.93
N LYS A 46 -7.88 2.16 -4.14
CA LYS A 46 -8.38 2.18 -2.77
C LYS A 46 -7.47 3.00 -1.85
N LEU A 47 -6.16 2.76 -1.90
CA LEU A 47 -5.16 3.40 -1.04
C LEU A 47 -5.12 4.92 -1.20
N VAL A 48 -5.22 5.43 -2.43
CA VAL A 48 -5.15 6.88 -2.71
C VAL A 48 -6.43 7.62 -2.34
N ARG A 49 -7.56 6.93 -2.21
CA ARG A 49 -8.86 7.55 -1.87
C ARG A 49 -9.19 7.53 -0.38
N SER A 50 -8.40 6.83 0.43
CA SER A 50 -8.63 6.62 1.87
C SER A 50 -7.82 7.56 2.76
#